data_AF-A0A8T5RYK8-F1
#
_entry.id   AF-A0A8T5RYK8-F1
#
_cell.length_a   1.000
_cell.length_b   1.000
_cell.length_c   1.000
_cell.angle_alpha   90.00
_cell.angle_beta   90.00
_cell.angle_gamma   90.00
#
_symmetry.space_group_name_H-M   'P 1'
#
loop_
_entity.id
_entity.type
_entity.pdbx_description
1 polymer ?
#
loop_
_entity_poly.entity_id
_entity_poly.type
_entity_poly.pdbx_seq_one_letter_code
_entity_poly.pdbx_strand_id
1 'polypeptide(L)'
;MEDILPNLKGMLKEAIYIKADASKLTISMAVKNGIEGIFADPEEIIVMLKMYGGLREEIPMQIDIDNVAQVITLKFQTEENFKKVETILETLWDNAVDMLVQAIDGDFSSIKDIPKIDD
;
A
#
# COMPACT_ATOMS: atom_id res chain seq x y z
N MET A 1 -26.19 7.80 -5.97
CA MET A 1 -24.89 7.85 -5.25
C MET A 1 -24.60 6.55 -4.49
N GLU A 2 -25.60 5.69 -4.22
CA GLU A 2 -25.37 4.43 -3.47
C GLU A 2 -24.54 3.35 -4.20
N ASP A 3 -24.41 3.40 -5.53
CA ASP A 3 -23.69 2.39 -6.34
C ASP A 3 -22.22 2.75 -6.70
N ILE A 4 -21.73 3.92 -6.30
CA ILE A 4 -20.38 4.37 -6.66
C ILE A 4 -19.33 3.70 -5.77
N LEU A 5 -19.65 3.49 -4.49
CA LEU A 5 -18.72 2.98 -3.47
C LEU A 5 -18.28 1.52 -3.69
N PRO A 6 -19.19 0.55 -3.96
CA PRO A 6 -18.78 -0.82 -4.24
C PRO A 6 -17.99 -0.92 -5.55
N ASN A 7 -18.37 -0.11 -6.55
CA ASN A 7 -17.68 -0.04 -7.83
C ASN A 7 -16.29 0.56 -7.70
N LEU A 8 -16.09 1.60 -6.88
CA LEU A 8 -14.78 2.19 -6.65
C LEU A 8 -13.83 1.23 -5.92
N LYS A 9 -14.31 0.53 -4.88
CA LYS A 9 -13.55 -0.55 -4.24
C LYS A 9 -13.16 -1.64 -5.24
N GLY A 10 -14.05 -1.99 -6.15
CA GLY A 10 -13.78 -2.89 -7.28
C GLY A 10 -12.70 -2.34 -8.21
N MET A 11 -12.85 -1.11 -8.69
CA MET A 11 -11.93 -0.46 -9.63
C MET A 11 -10.52 -0.27 -9.06
N LEU A 12 -10.40 0.09 -7.78
CA LEU A 12 -9.10 0.22 -7.11
C LEU A 12 -8.42 -1.13 -6.92
N LYS A 13 -9.18 -2.18 -6.56
CA LYS A 13 -8.68 -3.57 -6.53
C LYS A 13 -8.32 -4.10 -7.92
N GLU A 14 -8.93 -3.57 -8.97
CA GLU A 14 -8.55 -3.90 -10.35
C GLU A 14 -7.27 -3.20 -10.77
N ALA A 15 -7.01 -1.98 -10.28
CA ALA A 15 -5.83 -1.18 -10.58
C ALA A 15 -4.59 -1.61 -9.78
N ILE A 16 -4.76 -2.01 -8.52
CA ILE A 16 -3.68 -2.41 -7.62
C ILE A 16 -3.98 -3.81 -7.08
N TYR A 17 -3.04 -4.71 -7.28
CA TYR A 17 -3.13 -6.09 -6.83
C TYR A 17 -2.14 -6.32 -5.68
N ILE A 18 -2.66 -6.62 -4.50
CA ILE A 18 -1.87 -7.04 -3.34
C ILE A 18 -2.08 -8.55 -3.14
N LYS A 19 -1.00 -9.31 -3.09
CA LYS A 19 -1.02 -10.76 -2.85
C LYS A 19 -0.05 -11.12 -1.76
N ALA A 20 -0.57 -11.74 -0.70
CA ALA A 20 0.21 -12.35 0.34
C ALA A 20 0.36 -13.87 0.09
N ASP A 21 1.57 -14.38 0.18
CA ASP A 21 1.90 -15.81 0.10
C ASP A 21 2.66 -16.22 1.37
N ALA A 22 1.90 -16.66 2.38
CA ALA A 22 2.45 -17.08 3.67
C ALA A 22 3.39 -18.30 3.56
N SER A 23 3.25 -19.13 2.52
CA SER A 23 4.14 -20.29 2.33
C SER A 23 5.55 -19.88 1.91
N LYS A 24 5.67 -18.72 1.25
CA LYS A 24 6.94 -18.14 0.81
C LYS A 24 7.38 -16.96 1.66
N LEU A 25 6.56 -16.52 2.60
CA LEU A 25 6.75 -15.31 3.40
C LEU A 25 6.96 -14.09 2.49
N THR A 26 6.10 -13.93 1.49
CA THR A 26 6.19 -12.84 0.52
C THR A 26 4.89 -12.08 0.37
N ILE A 27 4.97 -10.76 0.24
CA ILE A 27 3.86 -9.90 -0.15
C ILE A 27 4.24 -9.20 -1.45
N SER A 28 3.41 -9.34 -2.48
CA SER A 28 3.61 -8.69 -3.77
C SER A 28 2.51 -7.66 -4.02
N MET A 29 2.90 -6.47 -4.47
CA MET A 29 2.01 -5.39 -4.87
C MET A 29 2.29 -5.06 -6.33
N ALA A 30 1.27 -5.04 -7.18
CA ALA A 30 1.41 -4.76 -8.60
C ALA A 30 0.39 -3.72 -9.05
N VAL A 31 0.79 -2.81 -9.94
CA VAL A 31 -0.12 -1.85 -10.57
C VAL A 31 -0.39 -2.27 -12.01
N LYS A 32 -1.67 -2.36 -12.39
CA LYS A 32 -2.06 -2.80 -13.75
C LYS A 32 -2.01 -1.68 -14.79
N ASN A 33 -2.20 -0.43 -14.38
CA ASN A 33 -2.25 0.71 -15.28
C ASN A 33 -0.91 1.43 -15.22
N GLY A 34 -0.05 1.08 -16.18
CA GLY A 34 1.34 1.54 -16.26
C GLY A 34 1.55 3.00 -15.85
N ILE A 35 2.29 3.20 -14.77
CA ILE A 35 2.80 4.52 -14.35
C ILE A 35 4.04 4.83 -15.20
N GLU A 36 4.08 5.97 -15.87
CA GLU A 36 5.31 6.41 -16.56
C GLU A 36 6.35 6.90 -15.54
N GLY A 37 7.57 6.36 -15.60
CA GLY A 37 8.69 6.79 -14.75
C GLY A 37 9.15 5.73 -13.75
N ILE A 38 9.81 6.18 -12.67
CA ILE A 38 10.18 5.32 -11.54
C ILE A 38 8.90 4.97 -10.80
N PHE A 39 8.62 3.68 -10.68
CA PHE A 39 7.39 3.19 -10.08
C PHE A 39 7.43 3.28 -8.55
N ALA A 40 8.56 2.89 -7.96
CA ALA A 40 8.78 2.98 -6.52
C ALA A 40 10.27 2.92 -6.17
N ASP A 41 10.62 3.49 -5.03
CA ASP A 41 11.93 3.36 -4.40
C ASP A 41 11.84 2.54 -3.09
N PRO A 42 12.80 1.65 -2.76
CA PRO A 42 12.76 0.86 -1.53
C PRO A 42 12.70 1.70 -0.24
N GLU A 43 13.36 2.85 -0.20
CA GLU A 43 13.34 3.76 0.95
C GLU A 43 11.94 4.34 1.15
N GLU A 44 11.26 4.72 0.07
CA GLU A 44 9.88 5.21 0.11
C GLU A 44 8.90 4.16 0.64
N ILE A 45 9.11 2.88 0.29
CA ILE A 45 8.28 1.78 0.84
C ILE A 45 8.46 1.67 2.35
N ILE A 46 9.69 1.78 2.86
CA ILE A 46 9.97 1.75 4.30
C ILE A 46 9.32 2.96 4.98
N VAL A 47 9.48 4.16 4.41
CA VAL A 47 8.86 5.39 4.90
C VAL A 47 7.34 5.24 4.96
N MET A 48 6.73 4.66 3.93
CA MET A 48 5.29 4.42 3.88
C MET A 48 4.83 3.50 5.03
N LEU A 49 5.51 2.37 5.24
CA LEU A 49 5.19 1.43 6.31
C LEU A 49 5.36 2.05 7.70
N LYS A 50 6.35 2.92 7.90
CA LYS A 50 6.60 3.59 9.18
C LYS A 50 5.61 4.72 9.44
N MET A 51 5.50 5.67 8.51
CA MET A 51 4.72 6.89 8.71
C MET A 51 3.22 6.62 8.64
N TYR A 52 2.76 5.92 7.61
CA TYR A 52 1.34 5.69 7.39
C TYR A 52 0.89 4.37 8.01
N GLY A 53 1.76 3.36 7.98
CA GLY A 53 1.47 2.03 8.51
C GLY A 53 1.68 1.89 10.02
N GLY A 54 2.31 2.88 10.66
CA GLY A 54 2.62 2.86 12.10
C GLY A 54 3.67 1.82 12.49
N LEU A 55 4.50 1.36 11.56
CA LEU A 55 5.61 0.46 11.86
C LEU A 55 6.67 1.20 12.71
N ARG A 56 6.82 0.82 13.98
CA ARG A 56 7.72 1.50 14.95
C ARG A 56 9.08 0.84 15.12
N GLU A 57 9.25 -0.38 14.63
CA GLU A 57 10.47 -1.16 14.77
C GLU A 57 11.09 -1.44 13.41
N GLU A 58 12.40 -1.70 13.40
CA GLU A 58 13.08 -2.17 12.19
C GLU A 58 12.77 -3.65 11.99
N ILE A 59 12.09 -3.96 10.87
CA ILE A 59 11.80 -5.33 10.46
C ILE A 59 12.80 -5.72 9.37
N PRO A 60 13.61 -6.78 9.56
CA PRO A 60 14.41 -7.35 8.49
C PRO A 60 13.52 -7.84 7.35
N MET A 61 13.58 -7.13 6.23
CA MET A 61 12.85 -7.46 5.00
C MET A 61 13.72 -7.18 3.79
N GLN A 62 13.54 -7.98 2.74
CA GLN A 62 14.09 -7.67 1.42
C GLN A 62 12.99 -7.04 0.57
N ILE A 63 13.31 -5.92 -0.07
CA ILE A 63 12.40 -5.19 -0.96
C ILE A 63 12.97 -5.31 -2.37
N ASP A 64 12.26 -6.03 -3.23
CA ASP A 64 12.58 -6.15 -4.65
C ASP A 64 11.57 -5.33 -5.45
N ILE A 65 12.06 -4.42 -6.31
CA ILE A 65 11.20 -3.58 -7.15
C ILE A 65 11.51 -3.85 -8.62
N ASP A 66 10.50 -4.31 -9.34
CA ASP A 66 10.50 -4.38 -10.80
C ASP A 66 9.76 -3.16 -11.35
N ASN A 67 10.52 -2.15 -11.77
CA ASN A 67 9.97 -0.91 -12.33
C ASN A 67 9.33 -1.12 -13.72
N VAL A 68 9.71 -2.19 -14.44
CA VAL A 68 9.16 -2.49 -15.78
C VAL A 68 7.82 -3.20 -15.63
N ALA A 69 7.76 -4.22 -14.79
CA ALA A 69 6.52 -4.94 -14.49
C ALA A 69 5.62 -4.20 -13.49
N GLN A 70 6.13 -3.14 -12.86
CA GLN A 70 5.50 -2.35 -11.80
C GLN A 70 5.04 -3.22 -10.64
N VAL A 71 5.97 -4.04 -10.14
CA VAL A 71 5.77 -4.97 -9.05
C VAL A 71 6.75 -4.68 -7.92
N ILE A 72 6.24 -4.48 -6.72
CA ILE A 72 7.01 -4.49 -5.47
C ILE A 72 6.83 -5.86 -4.84
N THR A 73 7.91 -6.49 -4.42
CA THR A 73 7.89 -7.74 -3.64
C THR A 73 8.64 -7.55 -2.34
N LEU A 74 7.94 -7.77 -1.24
CA LEU A 74 8.49 -7.81 0.11
C LEU A 74 8.72 -9.27 0.50
N LYS A 75 9.92 -9.60 0.96
CA LYS A 75 10.25 -10.94 1.47
C LYS A 75 10.70 -10.86 2.92
N PHE A 76 10.22 -11.79 3.73
CA PHE A 76 10.44 -11.81 5.17
C PHE A 76 11.16 -13.07 5.62
N GLN A 77 11.93 -12.96 6.69
CA GLN A 77 12.66 -14.09 7.28
C GLN A 77 11.79 -14.90 8.25
N THR A 78 10.77 -14.28 8.83
CA THR A 78 9.91 -14.90 9.85
C THR A 78 8.43 -14.67 9.52
N GLU A 79 7.60 -15.61 9.93
CA GLU A 79 6.14 -15.51 9.78
C GLU A 79 5.57 -14.35 10.61
N GLU A 80 6.16 -14.04 11.75
CA GLU A 80 5.79 -12.90 12.59
C GLU A 80 5.93 -11.58 11.83
N ASN A 81 7.10 -11.36 11.20
CA ASN A 81 7.37 -10.15 10.42
C ASN A 81 6.45 -10.05 9.21
N PHE A 82 6.24 -11.17 8.51
CA PHE A 82 5.31 -11.26 7.39
C PHE A 82 3.89 -10.85 7.81
N LYS A 83 3.34 -11.47 8.86
CA LYS A 83 1.98 -11.18 9.35
C LYS A 83 1.84 -9.73 9.80
N LYS A 84 2.86 -9.21 10.48
CA LYS A 84 2.85 -7.82 10.94
C LYS A 84 2.76 -6.83 9.78
N VAL A 85 3.57 -7.03 8.74
CA VAL A 85 3.56 -6.16 7.56
C VAL A 85 2.32 -6.39 6.68
N GLU A 86 1.82 -7.62 6.60
CA GLU A 86 0.53 -7.94 5.95
C GLU A 86 -0.62 -7.13 6.57
N THR A 87 -0.80 -7.19 7.89
CA THR A 87 -1.85 -6.43 8.58
C THR A 87 -1.70 -4.91 8.39
N ILE A 88 -0.45 -4.41 8.39
CA ILE A 88 -0.18 -2.98 8.14
C ILE A 88 -0.61 -2.60 6.72
N LEU A 89 -0.26 -3.40 5.72
CA LEU A 89 -0.61 -3.13 4.32
C LEU A 89 -2.12 -3.24 4.07
N GLU A 90 -2.80 -4.19 4.70
CA GLU A 90 -4.27 -4.28 4.66
C GLU A 90 -4.92 -3.02 5.24
N THR A 91 -4.45 -2.56 6.41
CA THR A 91 -4.97 -1.34 7.05
C THR A 91 -4.71 -0.09 6.20
N LEU A 92 -3.50 0.02 5.64
CA LEU A 92 -3.14 1.11 4.73
C LEU A 92 -4.02 1.14 3.49
N TRP A 93 -4.29 -0.04 2.92
CA TRP A 93 -5.14 -0.17 1.75
C TRP A 93 -6.57 0.25 2.05
N ASP A 94 -7.16 -0.22 3.16
CA ASP A 94 -8.50 0.16 3.56
C ASP A 94 -8.62 1.66 3.81
N ASN A 95 -7.64 2.26 4.51
CA ASN A 95 -7.60 3.70 4.74
C ASN A 95 -7.49 4.50 3.43
N ALA A 96 -6.62 4.09 2.50
CA ALA A 96 -6.46 4.76 1.22
C ALA A 96 -7.74 4.72 0.39
N VAL A 97 -8.45 3.59 0.40
CA VAL A 97 -9.74 3.45 -0.27
C VAL A 97 -10.79 4.34 0.39
N ASP A 98 -10.86 4.37 1.72
CA ASP A 98 -11.84 5.21 2.44
C ASP A 98 -11.58 6.71 2.22
N MET A 99 -10.31 7.14 2.14
CA MET A 99 -9.95 8.51 1.76
C MET A 99 -10.40 8.86 0.33
N LEU A 100 -10.19 7.95 -0.63
CA LEU A 100 -10.62 8.15 -2.02
C LEU A 100 -12.16 8.22 -2.13
N VAL A 101 -12.86 7.41 -1.35
CA VAL A 101 -14.32 7.46 -1.21
C VAL A 101 -14.77 8.84 -0.73
N GLN A 102 -14.20 9.35 0.37
CA GLN A 102 -14.58 10.64 0.93
C GLN A 102 -14.29 11.80 -0.03
N ALA A 103 -13.16 11.74 -0.74
CA ALA A 103 -12.80 12.73 -1.76
C ALA A 103 -13.80 12.80 -2.92
N ILE A 104 -14.36 11.66 -3.35
CA ILE A 104 -15.39 11.59 -4.39
C ILE A 104 -16.72 12.17 -3.92
N ASP A 105 -17.07 11.95 -2.65
CA ASP A 105 -18.25 12.53 -2.02
C ASP A 105 -18.11 14.04 -1.74
N GLY A 106 -16.97 14.64 -2.13
CA GLY A 106 -16.67 16.06 -1.98
C GLY A 106 -16.20 16.44 -0.58
N ASP A 107 -15.94 15.45 0.29
CA ASP A 107 -15.40 15.65 1.63
C ASP A 107 -13.88 15.47 1.63
N PHE A 108 -13.17 16.60 1.54
CA PHE A 108 -11.71 16.64 1.58
C PHE A 108 -11.15 16.77 3.01
N SER A 109 -11.98 16.68 4.05
CA SER A 109 -11.56 16.90 5.42
C SER A 109 -10.53 15.88 5.92
N SER A 110 -10.58 14.65 5.42
CA SER A 110 -9.64 13.56 5.75
C SER A 110 -8.32 13.57 4.99
N ILE A 111 -8.21 14.31 3.89
CA ILE A 111 -6.96 14.45 3.13
C ILE A 111 -5.98 15.40 3.86
N LYS A 112 -6.47 16.22 4.81
CA LYS A 112 -5.64 17.17 5.57
C LYS A 112 -4.73 16.54 6.63
N ASP A 113 -4.94 15.28 6.99
CA ASP A 113 -4.14 14.59 8.02
C ASP A 113 -2.95 13.80 7.44
N ILE A 114 -2.52 14.11 6.21
CA ILE A 114 -1.19 13.73 5.75
C ILE A 114 -0.19 14.51 6.64
N PRO A 115 0.70 13.83 7.38
CA PRO A 115 1.67 14.50 8.23
C PRO A 115 2.43 15.56 7.42
N LYS A 116 2.45 16.80 7.91
CA LYS A 116 3.30 17.82 7.32
C LYS A 116 4.74 17.34 7.44
N ILE A 117 5.44 17.28 6.31
CA ILE A 117 6.89 17.11 6.25
C ILE A 117 7.46 18.42 6.79
N ASP A 118 7.90 18.42 8.04
CA ASP A 118 8.86 19.42 8.50
C ASP A 118 10.23 18.95 8.00
N ASP A 119 10.85 19.78 7.14
CA ASP A 119 12.22 19.62 6.59
C ASP A 119 13.29 19.45 7.69
#